data_AF-A0A0R2DPA0-F1
#
_entry.id   AF-A0A0R2DPA0-F1
#
_cell.length_a   1.000
_cell.length_b   1.000
_cell.length_c   1.000
_cell.angle_alpha   90.00
_cell.angle_beta   90.00
_cell.angle_gamma   90.00
#
_symmetry.space_group_name_H-M   'P 1'
#
loop_
_entity.id
_entity.type
_entity.pdbx_description
1 polymer ?
#
loop_
_entity_poly.entity_id
_entity_poly.type
_entity_poly.pdbx_seq_one_letter_code
_entity_poly.pdbx_strand_id
1 'polypeptide(L)'
;MLLFPETLELKYLYDIIALVKKGAEIMRESVSRKEVLNALAADAKKIQALLDKQQNLLCLSQCPAFEEVADTQLYGFSKEIQLARTCGLITNEEGQELVKGLEHILSDIYAAAGEGK
;
A
#
# COMPACT_ATOMS: atom_id res chain seq x y z
N MET A 1 -17.82 12.64 -41.51
CA MET A 1 -17.12 13.21 -40.34
C MET A 1 -18.04 13.03 -39.15
N LEU A 2 -17.86 11.97 -38.37
CA LEU A 2 -18.69 11.72 -37.19
C LEU A 2 -18.23 12.68 -36.08
N LEU A 3 -18.95 13.79 -35.91
CA LEU A 3 -18.89 14.58 -34.70
C LEU A 3 -19.60 13.76 -33.61
N PHE A 4 -18.83 12.98 -32.86
CA PHE A 4 -19.32 12.44 -31.60
C PHE A 4 -19.66 13.64 -30.71
N PRO A 5 -20.90 13.80 -30.24
CA PRO A 5 -21.18 14.80 -29.23
C PRO A 5 -20.32 14.43 -28.02
N GLU A 6 -19.58 15.37 -27.45
CA GLU A 6 -19.02 15.21 -26.11
C GLU A 6 -20.21 14.94 -25.18
N THR A 7 -20.49 13.66 -24.95
CA THR A 7 -21.70 13.24 -24.26
C THR A 7 -21.60 13.71 -22.82
N LEU A 8 -22.74 14.08 -22.24
CA LEU A 8 -22.88 14.50 -20.84
C LEU A 8 -22.16 13.53 -19.86
N GLU A 9 -22.08 12.25 -20.20
CA GLU A 9 -21.32 11.23 -19.48
C GLU A 9 -19.81 11.53 -19.38
N LEU A 10 -19.19 12.01 -20.46
CA LEU A 10 -17.78 12.41 -20.46
C LEU A 10 -17.56 13.61 -19.54
N LYS A 11 -18.50 14.56 -19.53
CA LYS A 11 -18.49 15.71 -18.63
C LYS A 11 -18.55 15.28 -17.16
N TYR A 12 -19.47 14.38 -16.80
CA TYR A 12 -19.55 13.86 -15.42
C TYR A 12 -18.26 13.15 -14.98
N LEU A 13 -17.63 12.40 -15.88
CA LEU A 13 -16.35 11.75 -15.58
C LEU A 13 -15.25 12.78 -15.29
N TYR A 14 -15.14 13.86 -16.08
CA TYR A 14 -14.21 14.94 -15.82
C TYR A 14 -14.48 15.67 -14.50
N ASP A 15 -15.76 15.90 -14.16
CA ASP A 15 -16.16 16.53 -12.91
C ASP A 15 -15.76 15.67 -11.69
N ILE A 16 -15.93 14.34 -11.78
CA ILE A 16 -15.48 13.39 -10.73
C ILE A 16 -13.96 13.44 -10.58
N ILE A 17 -13.22 13.38 -11.69
CA ILE A 17 -11.75 13.44 -11.66
C ILE A 17 -11.27 14.76 -11.04
N ALA A 18 -11.90 15.88 -11.40
CA ALA A 18 -11.59 17.19 -10.84
C ALA A 18 -11.85 17.24 -9.33
N LEU A 19 -12.97 16.67 -8.88
CA LEU A 19 -13.29 16.60 -7.45
C LEU A 19 -12.28 15.77 -6.67
N VAL A 20 -11.86 14.62 -7.21
CA VAL A 20 -10.82 13.77 -6.59
C VAL A 20 -9.48 14.51 -6.49
N LYS A 21 -9.06 15.20 -7.55
CA LYS A 21 -7.83 16.02 -7.53
C LYS A 21 -7.88 17.12 -6.48
N LYS A 22 -9.00 17.82 -6.38
CA LYS A 22 -9.20 18.85 -5.36
C LYS A 22 -9.17 18.27 -3.95
N GLY A 23 -9.74 17.08 -3.75
CA GLY A 23 -9.62 16.35 -2.48
C GLY A 23 -8.16 16.03 -2.11
N ALA A 24 -7.35 15.59 -3.08
CA ALA A 24 -5.93 15.33 -2.88
C ALA A 24 -5.12 16.60 -2.55
N GLU A 25 -5.45 17.74 -3.15
CA GLU A 25 -4.85 19.04 -2.82
C GLU A 25 -5.17 19.44 -1.38
N ILE A 26 -6.45 19.39 -0.99
CA ILE A 26 -6.89 19.71 0.38
C ILE A 26 -6.20 18.81 1.41
N MET A 27 -6.07 17.51 1.11
CA MET A 27 -5.35 16.57 1.99
C MET A 27 -3.89 16.99 2.20
N ARG A 28 -3.20 17.43 1.13
CA ARG A 28 -1.82 17.90 1.18
C ARG A 28 -1.65 19.18 2.01
N GLU A 29 -2.65 20.04 2.01
CA GLU A 29 -2.66 21.28 2.80
C GLU A 29 -3.04 21.05 4.27
N SER A 30 -3.81 19.98 4.55
CA SER A 30 -4.41 19.74 5.86
C SER A 30 -3.62 18.79 6.76
N VAL A 31 -2.72 17.98 6.20
CA VAL A 31 -1.94 16.97 6.94
C VAL A 31 -0.46 17.19 6.69
N SER A 32 0.36 17.18 7.75
CA SER A 32 1.80 17.30 7.59
C SER A 32 2.42 16.01 7.05
N ARG A 33 3.48 16.14 6.25
CA ARG A 33 4.28 14.99 5.78
C ARG A 33 4.72 14.07 6.91
N LYS A 34 5.09 14.64 8.07
CA LYS A 34 5.51 13.87 9.25
C LYS A 34 4.37 12.99 9.79
N GLU A 35 3.17 13.52 9.86
CA GLU A 35 1.99 12.74 10.29
C GLU A 35 1.71 11.58 9.34
N VAL A 36 1.81 11.81 8.03
CA VAL A 36 1.62 10.77 7.01
C VAL A 36 2.69 9.67 7.14
N LEU A 37 3.97 10.04 7.23
CA LEU A 37 5.05 9.06 7.39
C LEU A 37 4.91 8.27 8.70
N ASN A 38 4.49 8.92 9.79
CA ASN A 38 4.24 8.23 11.05
C ASN A 38 3.07 7.23 10.95
N ALA A 39 1.99 7.60 10.26
CA ALA A 39 0.86 6.70 10.02
C ALA A 39 1.29 5.48 9.19
N LEU A 40 1.96 5.70 8.06
CA LEU A 40 2.47 4.63 7.20
C LEU A 40 3.46 3.72 7.93
N ALA A 41 4.35 4.29 8.74
CA ALA A 41 5.28 3.50 9.56
C ALA A 41 4.57 2.69 10.65
N ALA A 42 3.48 3.23 11.22
CA ALA A 42 2.67 2.50 12.21
C ALA A 42 1.92 1.33 11.55
N ASP A 43 1.40 1.50 10.33
CA ASP A 43 0.73 0.44 9.59
C ASP A 43 1.72 -0.63 9.13
N ALA A 44 2.89 -0.24 8.63
CA ALA A 44 3.99 -1.18 8.35
C ALA A 44 4.38 -2.01 9.59
N LYS A 45 4.47 -1.39 10.78
CA LYS A 45 4.76 -2.12 12.03
C LYS A 45 3.67 -3.14 12.40
N LYS A 46 2.40 -2.87 12.11
CA LYS A 46 1.31 -3.84 12.35
C LYS A 46 1.46 -5.06 11.44
N ILE A 47 1.81 -4.83 10.17
CA ILE A 47 2.07 -5.91 9.21
C ILE A 47 3.28 -6.71 9.66
N GLN A 48 4.39 -6.06 9.99
CA GLN A 48 5.56 -6.71 10.56
C GLN A 48 5.21 -7.58 11.78
N ALA A 49 4.43 -7.05 12.73
CA ALA A 49 4.03 -7.82 13.90
C ALA A 49 3.15 -9.05 13.55
N LEU A 50 2.38 -8.99 12.47
CA LEU A 50 1.64 -10.14 11.95
C LEU A 50 2.58 -11.19 11.35
N LEU A 51 3.58 -10.74 10.60
CA LEU A 51 4.62 -11.59 10.00
C LEU A 51 5.49 -12.27 11.08
N ASP A 52 5.99 -11.51 12.06
CA ASP A 52 6.86 -11.99 13.15
C ASP A 52 6.17 -13.00 14.07
N LYS A 53 4.85 -12.86 14.29
CA LYS A 53 4.08 -13.83 15.08
C LYS A 53 4.12 -15.22 14.47
N GLN A 54 4.21 -15.34 13.14
CA GLN A 54 4.28 -16.63 12.48
C GLN A 54 5.67 -17.26 12.55
N GLN A 55 6.74 -16.44 12.49
CA GLN A 55 8.11 -16.92 12.67
C GLN A 55 8.27 -17.67 14.01
N ASN A 56 7.63 -17.17 15.07
CA ASN A 56 7.70 -17.74 16.41
C ASN A 56 6.83 -18.99 16.63
N LEU A 57 5.86 -19.25 15.75
CA LEU A 57 4.88 -20.34 15.92
C LEU A 57 5.31 -21.67 15.29
N LEU A 58 6.49 -21.76 14.65
CA LEU A 58 7.18 -22.98 14.16
C LEU A 58 6.35 -24.02 13.36
N CYS A 59 5.09 -23.75 13.03
CA CYS A 59 4.18 -24.74 12.45
C CYS A 59 3.37 -24.25 11.24
N LEU A 60 3.61 -23.05 10.70
CA LEU A 60 2.69 -22.45 9.71
C LEU A 60 3.33 -21.90 8.45
N SER A 61 4.64 -22.06 8.24
CA SER A 61 5.24 -21.71 6.96
C SER A 61 4.78 -22.58 5.78
N GLN A 62 3.97 -23.62 6.06
CA GLN A 62 3.29 -24.47 5.09
C GLN A 62 1.77 -24.20 5.05
N CYS A 63 1.26 -23.14 5.68
CA CYS A 63 -0.15 -22.80 5.65
C CYS A 63 -0.46 -21.89 4.44
N PRO A 64 -1.13 -22.38 3.39
CA PRO A 64 -1.44 -21.55 2.21
C PRO A 64 -2.26 -20.31 2.56
N ALA A 65 -3.11 -20.41 3.60
CA ALA A 65 -3.91 -19.30 4.08
C ALA A 65 -3.07 -18.17 4.69
N PHE A 66 -1.87 -18.45 5.21
CA PHE A 66 -1.00 -17.39 5.74
C PHE A 66 -0.34 -16.60 4.61
N GLU A 67 0.18 -17.30 3.60
CA GLU A 67 0.79 -16.67 2.42
C GLU A 67 -0.21 -15.72 1.74
N GLU A 68 -1.43 -16.17 1.49
CA GLU A 68 -2.49 -15.32 0.91
C GLU A 68 -2.80 -14.09 1.77
N VAL A 69 -2.81 -14.24 3.10
CA VAL A 69 -3.05 -13.12 4.02
C VAL A 69 -1.89 -12.15 4.02
N ALA A 70 -0.64 -12.63 4.06
CA ALA A 70 0.55 -11.80 4.01
C ALA A 70 0.61 -11.00 2.71
N ASP A 71 0.40 -11.65 1.56
CA ASP A 71 0.37 -11.02 0.24
C ASP A 71 -0.73 -9.95 0.15
N THR A 72 -1.91 -10.26 0.67
CA THR A 72 -3.03 -9.30 0.69
C THR A 72 -2.72 -8.08 1.56
N GLN A 73 -2.06 -8.27 2.71
CA GLN A 73 -1.64 -7.17 3.59
C GLN A 73 -0.57 -6.28 2.92
N LEU A 74 0.45 -6.89 2.29
CA LEU A 74 1.47 -6.14 1.55
C LEU A 74 0.87 -5.39 0.35
N TYR A 75 -0.05 -6.02 -0.39
CA TYR A 75 -0.77 -5.35 -1.48
C TYR A 75 -1.60 -4.17 -0.97
N GLY A 76 -2.35 -4.33 0.12
CA GLY A 76 -3.12 -3.26 0.76
C GLY A 76 -2.23 -2.08 1.14
N PHE A 77 -1.11 -2.35 1.82
CA PHE A 77 -0.13 -1.34 2.18
C PHE A 77 0.49 -0.64 0.96
N SER A 78 0.77 -1.39 -0.12
CA SER A 78 1.27 -0.80 -1.37
C SER A 78 0.28 0.21 -1.97
N LYS A 79 -1.04 0.02 -1.78
CA LYS A 79 -2.08 0.95 -2.23
C LYS A 79 -2.17 2.20 -1.36
N GLU A 80 -1.97 2.08 -0.06
CA GLU A 80 -1.83 3.23 0.85
C GLU A 80 -0.62 4.10 0.45
N ILE A 81 0.52 3.47 0.20
CA ILE A 81 1.73 4.13 -0.31
C ILE A 81 1.48 4.79 -1.67
N GLN A 82 0.81 4.10 -2.60
CA GLN A 82 0.46 4.65 -3.91
C GLN A 82 -0.44 5.88 -3.77
N LEU A 83 -1.43 5.86 -2.87
CA LEU A 83 -2.30 6.99 -2.61
C LEU A 83 -1.52 8.18 -2.03
N ALA A 84 -0.70 7.94 -1.01
CA ALA A 84 0.11 8.98 -0.39
C ALA A 84 1.08 9.64 -1.40
N ARG A 85 1.68 8.84 -2.30
CA ARG A 85 2.50 9.33 -3.42
C ARG A 85 1.69 10.15 -4.41
N THR A 86 0.52 9.66 -4.82
CA THR A 86 -0.36 10.34 -5.78
C THR A 86 -0.86 11.68 -5.24
N CYS A 87 -1.10 11.77 -3.94
CA CYS A 87 -1.45 13.01 -3.26
C CYS A 87 -0.25 13.96 -3.06
N GLY A 88 0.98 13.52 -3.35
CA GLY A 88 2.20 14.30 -3.16
C GLY A 88 2.63 14.44 -1.69
N LEU A 89 2.20 13.52 -0.83
CA LEU A 89 2.49 13.55 0.62
C LEU A 89 3.85 12.93 0.94
N ILE A 90 4.27 11.93 0.16
CA ILE A 90 5.56 11.24 0.27
C ILE A 90 6.25 11.16 -1.09
N THR A 91 7.57 10.92 -1.07
CA THR A 91 8.37 10.67 -2.27
C THR A 91 8.22 9.22 -2.75
N ASN A 92 8.72 8.94 -3.95
CA ASN A 92 8.76 7.59 -4.47
C ASN A 92 9.71 6.72 -3.66
N GLU A 93 10.85 7.29 -3.26
CA GLU A 93 11.93 6.64 -2.55
C GLU A 93 11.48 6.20 -1.16
N GLU A 94 10.87 7.11 -0.37
CA GLU A 94 10.31 6.78 0.94
C GLU A 94 9.25 5.69 0.85
N GLY A 95 8.38 5.76 -0.17
CA GLY A 95 7.35 4.75 -0.38
C GLY A 95 7.94 3.38 -0.70
N GLN A 96 8.97 3.34 -1.55
CA GLN A 96 9.67 2.11 -1.90
C GLN A 96 10.43 1.52 -0.71
N GLU A 97 11.09 2.34 0.11
CA GLU A 97 11.80 1.87 1.30
C GLU A 97 10.87 1.16 2.30
N LEU A 98 9.68 1.73 2.54
CA LEU A 98 8.69 1.14 3.43
C LEU A 98 8.18 -0.21 2.93
N VAL A 99 7.87 -0.32 1.64
CA VAL A 99 7.39 -1.59 1.04
C VAL A 99 8.49 -2.64 1.03
N LYS A 100 9.71 -2.27 0.59
CA LYS A 100 10.86 -3.18 0.57
C LYS A 100 11.18 -3.76 1.94
N GLY A 101 11.03 -2.97 3.01
CA GLY A 101 11.23 -3.44 4.37
C GLY A 101 10.34 -4.64 4.71
N LEU A 102 9.05 -4.59 4.33
CA LEU A 102 8.10 -5.68 4.55
C LEU A 102 8.35 -6.87 3.62
N GLU A 103 8.68 -6.62 2.35
CA GLU A 103 9.02 -7.67 1.37
C GLU A 103 10.26 -8.47 1.81
N HIS A 104 11.26 -7.81 2.39
CA HIS A 104 12.44 -8.48 2.96
C HIS A 104 12.06 -9.39 4.13
N ILE A 105 11.28 -8.90 5.10
CA ILE A 105 10.83 -9.70 6.25
C ILE A 105 10.05 -10.93 5.78
N LEU A 106 9.15 -10.74 4.82
CA LEU A 106 8.35 -11.84 4.26
C LEU A 106 9.25 -12.87 3.53
N SER A 107 10.24 -12.39 2.77
CA SER A 107 11.23 -13.26 2.09
C SER A 107 12.04 -14.09 3.09
N ASP A 108 12.48 -13.49 4.19
CA ASP A 108 13.24 -14.17 5.24
C ASP A 108 12.42 -15.28 5.91
N ILE A 109 11.12 -15.04 6.13
CA ILE A 109 10.19 -16.05 6.65
C ILE A 109 10.07 -17.23 5.67
N TYR A 110 9.94 -16.98 4.37
CA TYR A 110 9.86 -18.04 3.37
C TYR A 110 11.18 -18.79 3.18
N ALA A 111 12.32 -18.10 3.29
CA ALA A 111 13.63 -18.75 3.24
C ALA A 111 13.82 -19.71 4.42
N ALA A 112 13.55 -19.24 5.65
CA ALA A 112 13.63 -20.07 6.85
C ALA A 112 12.66 -21.27 6.81
N ALA A 113 11.52 -21.11 6.15
CA ALA A 113 10.56 -22.19 5.91
C ALA A 113 11.05 -23.25 4.93
N GLY A 114 11.71 -22.82 3.85
CA GLY A 114 12.18 -23.68 2.77
C GLY A 114 13.42 -24.49 3.13
N GLU A 115 14.21 -24.03 4.10
CA GLU A 115 15.42 -24.70 4.61
C GLU A 115 15.13 -25.92 5.52
N GLY A 116 13.87 -26.21 5.86
CA GLY A 116 13.46 -27.39 6.61
C GLY A 116 13.28 -28.68 5.79
N LYS A 117 13.88 -28.78 4.60
CA LYS A 117 13.82 -29.97 3.71
C LYS A 117 15.09 -30.81 3.77
#